data_AF-A0A2V2EKA4-F1
#
_entry.id   AF-A0A2V2EKA4-F1
#
_cell.length_a   1.000
_cell.length_b   1.000
_cell.length_c   1.000
_cell.angle_alpha   90.00
_cell.angle_beta   90.00
_cell.angle_gamma   90.00
#
_symmetry.space_group_name_H-M   'P 1'
#
loop_
_entity.id
_entity.type
_entity.pdbx_description
1 polymer ?
#
loop_
_entity_poly.entity_id
_entity_poly.type
_entity_poly.pdbx_seq_one_letter_code
_entity_poly.pdbx_strand_id
1 'polypeptide(L)'
;MEGENDLNTKKLIALLLCAAMAASILCACQLSDTDTPSGTAEPTDPTAPASTAEPTDTDNSAELDLTAAVAKINGETVLTLGDVKTMFDMYVEYFANYGYDVISDQATLEEFQDDLINLMVQDKVIEAKARELGYANFTDEQKAELESRIAEKIDGLNSYYRDIAEQEAETDESVNVDERMNELILEEAIANMGDENATYESYCAKLSEDVEVEYLVELMRNDLTKDAAADEADIEEQFNTNSMTDMDTYNNNPEYYKDDEDAYEASQEGVPPLYVPQDYHRIYDIYVAYEGDIPQECTDANTAMNNLKTEYCTLAFDDAINGTSTNAARIAEIISEYKAKQAEYDKYYAEYTASAYEKINAAYARLEAGEDFKAVMADVTENTDFTEIDAYADGMLISNSYTSSSDWSSAVKDAFAKLSLGQYSQVFEDTNGLHIIYYVSDEKAGSKTLDEVHDAIAATLTADKKDEVWNALTEEWLNDGSVELMTEVYRQLGK
;
A
#
# COMPACT_ATOMS: atom_id res chain seq x y z
N MET A 1 -14.37 -16.42 -30.76
CA MET A 1 -13.85 -15.10 -30.37
C MET A 1 -14.04 -14.83 -28.87
N GLU A 2 -15.13 -15.25 -28.22
CA GLU A 2 -15.26 -15.12 -26.75
C GLU A 2 -14.37 -16.11 -25.95
N GLY A 3 -14.06 -17.30 -26.49
CA GLY A 3 -13.23 -18.29 -25.78
C GLY A 3 -11.70 -18.11 -25.89
N GLU A 4 -11.21 -17.29 -26.83
CA GLU A 4 -9.78 -16.98 -26.97
C GLU A 4 -9.36 -15.82 -26.05
N ASN A 5 -10.27 -14.88 -25.78
CA ASN A 5 -10.03 -13.80 -24.84
C ASN A 5 -9.96 -14.32 -23.40
N ASP A 6 -10.82 -15.25 -22.98
CA ASP A 6 -10.82 -15.79 -21.61
C ASP A 6 -9.55 -16.61 -21.29
N LEU A 7 -9.00 -17.31 -22.29
CA LEU A 7 -7.75 -18.06 -22.15
C LEU A 7 -6.51 -17.14 -22.10
N ASN A 8 -6.50 -16.04 -22.87
CA ASN A 8 -5.45 -15.03 -22.80
C ASN A 8 -5.52 -14.21 -21.50
N THR A 9 -6.72 -13.90 -21.00
CA THR A 9 -6.90 -13.19 -19.72
C THR A 9 -6.43 -14.04 -18.54
N LYS A 10 -6.69 -15.36 -18.55
CA LYS A 10 -6.17 -16.28 -17.52
C LYS A 10 -4.65 -16.44 -17.57
N LYS A 11 -4.05 -16.47 -18.77
CA LYS A 11 -2.59 -16.46 -18.93
C LYS A 11 -1.97 -15.14 -18.46
N LEU A 12 -2.60 -14.00 -18.73
CA LEU A 12 -2.16 -12.70 -18.25
C LEU A 12 -2.27 -12.59 -16.72
N ILE A 13 -3.34 -13.12 -16.11
CA ILE A 13 -3.52 -13.13 -14.65
C ILE A 13 -2.51 -14.07 -13.98
N ALA A 14 -2.21 -15.24 -14.56
CA ALA A 14 -1.17 -16.14 -14.07
C ALA A 14 0.23 -15.52 -14.21
N LEU A 15 0.55 -14.85 -15.32
CA LEU A 15 1.81 -14.11 -15.49
C LEU A 15 1.93 -12.90 -14.53
N LEU A 16 0.82 -12.19 -14.29
CA LEU A 16 0.76 -11.08 -13.32
C LEU A 16 0.94 -11.57 -11.87
N LEU A 17 0.35 -12.72 -11.52
CA LEU A 17 0.59 -13.38 -10.24
C LEU A 17 2.03 -13.88 -10.13
N CYS A 18 2.63 -14.45 -11.18
CA CYS A 18 4.04 -14.86 -11.18
C CYS A 18 5.03 -13.68 -11.10
N ALA A 19 4.71 -12.54 -11.73
CA ALA A 19 5.50 -11.31 -11.60
C ALA A 19 5.37 -10.69 -10.19
N ALA A 20 4.17 -10.71 -9.60
CA ALA A 20 3.97 -10.31 -8.19
C ALA A 20 4.64 -11.28 -7.20
N MET A 21 4.80 -12.56 -7.57
CA MET A 21 5.55 -13.56 -6.80
C MET A 21 7.07 -13.30 -6.83
N ALA A 22 7.63 -12.83 -7.95
CA ALA A 22 9.05 -12.46 -8.03
C ALA A 22 9.40 -11.19 -7.22
N ALA A 23 8.47 -10.23 -7.14
CA ALA A 23 8.64 -9.03 -6.30
C ALA A 23 8.53 -9.34 -4.79
N SER A 24 7.80 -10.40 -4.42
CA SER A 24 7.59 -10.79 -3.02
C SER A 24 8.66 -11.73 -2.46
N ILE A 25 9.52 -12.37 -3.27
CA ILE A 25 10.62 -13.20 -2.72
C ILE A 25 11.74 -12.36 -2.10
N LEU A 26 12.00 -11.15 -2.61
CA LEU A 26 12.88 -10.17 -1.95
C LEU A 26 12.21 -9.50 -0.74
N CYS A 27 10.90 -9.64 -0.59
CA CYS A 27 10.13 -9.16 0.56
C CYS A 27 9.64 -10.29 1.49
N ALA A 28 9.96 -11.56 1.23
CA ALA A 28 9.50 -12.67 2.09
C ALA A 28 10.33 -12.80 3.39
N CYS A 29 11.33 -11.92 3.57
CA CYS A 29 11.92 -11.60 4.87
C CYS A 29 11.40 -10.25 5.44
N GLN A 30 10.29 -9.71 4.93
CA GLN A 30 9.51 -8.71 5.67
C GLN A 30 8.72 -9.46 6.73
N LEU A 31 9.13 -9.17 7.96
CA LEU A 31 8.45 -9.47 9.21
C LEU A 31 6.93 -9.43 8.97
N SER A 32 6.27 -10.54 9.24
CA SER A 32 4.83 -10.69 8.98
C SER A 32 4.04 -9.62 9.72
N ASP A 33 3.58 -8.60 8.99
CA ASP A 33 2.52 -7.69 9.43
C ASP A 33 1.20 -8.47 9.42
N THR A 34 0.91 -9.19 10.51
CA THR A 34 -0.46 -9.62 10.79
C THR A 34 -1.18 -8.49 11.50
N ASP A 35 -1.78 -7.59 10.72
CA ASP A 35 -2.79 -6.66 11.21
C ASP A 35 -3.94 -7.43 11.86
N THR A 36 -4.19 -7.12 13.13
CA THR A 36 -5.32 -7.64 13.89
C THR A 36 -6.57 -6.80 13.59
N PRO A 37 -7.64 -7.33 12.98
CA PRO A 37 -8.90 -6.59 12.91
C PRO A 37 -9.60 -6.69 14.27
N SER A 38 -9.51 -5.62 15.05
CA SER A 38 -10.39 -5.38 16.18
C SER A 38 -11.84 -5.29 15.70
N GLY A 39 -12.63 -6.31 16.01
CA GLY A 39 -14.05 -6.39 15.67
C GLY A 39 -14.84 -7.04 16.80
N THR A 40 -15.25 -6.23 17.77
CA THR A 40 -16.11 -6.64 18.88
C THR A 40 -17.53 -6.91 18.36
N ALA A 41 -18.01 -8.15 18.47
CA ALA A 41 -19.44 -8.46 18.45
C ALA A 41 -19.79 -9.56 19.46
N GLU A 42 -20.56 -9.17 20.47
CA GLU A 42 -21.12 -10.02 21.52
C GLU A 42 -22.20 -11.02 21.01
N PRO A 43 -22.57 -12.04 21.80
CA PRO A 43 -23.03 -13.34 21.30
C PRO A 43 -24.55 -13.42 21.13
N THR A 44 -24.98 -14.19 20.14
CA THR A 44 -26.31 -14.83 20.14
C THR A 44 -26.22 -16.27 19.69
N ASP A 45 -26.26 -17.19 20.65
CA ASP A 45 -26.66 -18.59 20.43
C ASP A 45 -28.21 -18.65 20.41
N PRO A 46 -28.82 -19.52 19.59
CA PRO A 46 -29.24 -20.79 20.17
C PRO A 46 -29.14 -22.01 19.22
N THR A 47 -28.43 -23.03 19.72
CA THR A 47 -28.79 -24.46 19.72
C THR A 47 -28.77 -25.28 18.42
N ALA A 48 -27.68 -26.05 18.28
CA ALA A 48 -27.60 -27.52 18.07
C ALA A 48 -28.02 -28.16 16.70
N PRO A 49 -27.50 -29.36 16.33
CA PRO A 49 -26.65 -30.27 17.10
C PRO A 49 -25.30 -30.65 16.44
N ALA A 50 -24.41 -31.12 17.32
CA ALA A 50 -23.14 -31.75 17.03
C ALA A 50 -23.24 -32.90 16.01
N SER A 51 -22.39 -32.85 14.99
CA SER A 51 -21.97 -34.03 14.24
C SER A 51 -20.53 -34.34 14.62
N THR A 52 -20.38 -35.28 15.55
CA THR A 52 -19.12 -36.00 15.78
C THR A 52 -18.84 -36.87 14.56
N ALA A 53 -18.00 -36.37 13.65
CA ALA A 53 -17.25 -37.21 12.74
C ALA A 53 -15.80 -37.18 13.24
N GLU A 54 -15.36 -38.30 13.83
CA GLU A 54 -13.93 -38.59 14.02
C GLU A 54 -13.21 -38.44 12.67
N PRO A 55 -11.99 -37.89 12.63
CA PRO A 55 -11.17 -38.02 11.45
C PRO A 55 -10.85 -39.50 11.32
N THR A 56 -11.43 -40.15 10.31
CA THR A 56 -11.02 -41.49 9.92
C THR A 56 -9.61 -41.39 9.39
N ASP A 57 -8.65 -41.80 10.22
CA ASP A 57 -7.32 -42.25 9.84
C ASP A 57 -7.44 -43.27 8.70
N THR A 58 -7.37 -42.75 7.49
CA THR A 58 -6.94 -43.47 6.32
C THR A 58 -5.98 -42.57 5.61
N ASP A 59 -4.71 -42.58 6.05
CA ASP A 59 -3.66 -42.25 5.12
C ASP A 59 -2.62 -43.37 5.06
N ASN A 60 -2.39 -43.76 3.83
CA ASN A 60 -1.46 -44.77 3.39
C ASN A 60 -0.38 -44.02 2.59
N SER A 61 0.08 -42.86 3.10
CA SER A 61 1.19 -42.09 2.54
C SER A 61 2.48 -42.69 3.05
N ALA A 62 3.40 -42.97 2.12
CA ALA A 62 4.80 -43.07 2.50
C ALA A 62 5.19 -41.70 3.06
N GLU A 63 5.78 -41.68 4.26
CA GLU A 63 6.39 -40.47 4.82
C GLU A 63 7.32 -39.88 3.76
N LEU A 64 7.06 -38.64 3.33
CA LEU A 64 7.83 -37.97 2.29
C LEU A 64 9.29 -37.85 2.75
N ASP A 65 10.24 -38.21 1.89
CA ASP A 65 11.65 -37.95 2.15
C ASP A 65 11.94 -36.47 1.88
N LEU A 66 11.80 -35.63 2.91
CA LEU A 66 12.05 -34.19 2.81
C LEU A 66 13.49 -33.86 2.42
N THR A 67 14.43 -34.80 2.54
CA THR A 67 15.83 -34.60 2.14
C THR A 67 16.08 -34.95 0.67
N ALA A 68 15.07 -35.48 -0.05
CA ALA A 68 15.19 -35.83 -1.45
C ALA A 68 15.51 -34.60 -2.30
N ALA A 69 16.49 -34.73 -3.20
CA ALA A 69 16.84 -33.67 -4.13
C ALA A 69 15.69 -33.39 -5.10
N VAL A 70 15.28 -32.13 -5.20
CA VAL A 70 14.28 -31.64 -6.17
C VAL A 70 14.96 -30.98 -7.36
N ALA A 71 16.02 -30.22 -7.12
CA ALA A 71 16.80 -29.60 -8.18
C ALA A 71 18.30 -29.73 -7.89
N LYS A 72 19.08 -29.92 -8.96
CA LYS A 72 20.53 -29.83 -8.94
C LYS A 72 21.04 -28.84 -9.97
N ILE A 73 22.13 -28.17 -9.63
CA ILE A 73 22.89 -27.32 -10.54
C ILE A 73 24.30 -27.88 -10.61
N ASN A 74 24.79 -28.20 -11.81
CA ASN A 74 26.11 -28.81 -12.02
C ASN A 74 26.35 -30.10 -11.20
N GLY A 75 25.28 -30.83 -10.88
CA GLY A 75 25.32 -32.07 -10.10
C GLY A 75 25.26 -31.90 -8.58
N GLU A 76 25.25 -30.68 -8.07
CA GLU A 76 25.06 -30.37 -6.65
C GLU A 76 23.60 -30.10 -6.34
N THR A 77 23.08 -30.66 -5.24
CA THR A 77 21.71 -30.41 -4.80
C THR A 77 21.58 -28.98 -4.30
N VAL A 78 20.65 -28.23 -4.89
CA VAL A 78 20.37 -26.82 -4.53
C VAL A 78 18.99 -26.62 -3.93
N LEU A 79 18.07 -27.57 -4.14
CA LEU A 79 16.75 -27.61 -3.53
C LEU A 79 16.41 -29.03 -3.10
N THR A 80 15.86 -29.15 -1.90
CA THR A 80 15.30 -30.39 -1.35
C THR A 80 13.77 -30.36 -1.37
N LEU A 81 13.14 -31.51 -1.15
CA LEU A 81 11.69 -31.60 -1.04
C LEU A 81 11.16 -30.83 0.18
N GLY A 82 11.93 -30.75 1.27
CA GLY A 82 11.61 -29.93 2.44
C GLY A 82 11.48 -28.46 2.09
N ASP A 83 12.48 -27.89 1.40
CA ASP A 83 12.48 -26.48 0.98
C ASP A 83 11.23 -26.15 0.15
N VAL A 84 10.93 -27.02 -0.82
CA VAL A 84 9.77 -26.86 -1.71
C VAL A 84 8.47 -27.04 -0.96
N LYS A 85 8.39 -27.99 -0.03
CA LYS A 85 7.17 -28.24 0.74
C LYS A 85 6.78 -27.03 1.58
N THR A 86 7.74 -26.38 2.23
CA THR A 86 7.49 -25.17 3.02
C THR A 86 6.83 -24.09 2.17
N MET A 87 7.41 -23.77 1.00
CA MET A 87 6.84 -22.78 0.09
C MET A 87 5.50 -23.23 -0.51
N PHE A 88 5.36 -24.52 -0.83
CA PHE A 88 4.12 -25.09 -1.37
C PHE A 88 2.96 -24.93 -0.38
N ASP A 89 3.15 -25.32 0.88
CA ASP A 89 2.11 -25.23 1.91
C ASP A 89 1.70 -23.77 2.14
N MET A 90 2.67 -22.85 2.23
CA MET A 90 2.43 -21.41 2.39
C MET A 90 1.57 -20.86 1.24
N TYR A 91 1.92 -21.15 0.00
CA TYR A 91 1.16 -20.65 -1.15
C TYR A 91 -0.20 -21.31 -1.30
N VAL A 92 -0.36 -22.59 -0.95
CA VAL A 92 -1.67 -23.25 -0.92
C VAL A 92 -2.61 -22.53 0.06
N GLU A 93 -2.13 -22.20 1.26
CA GLU A 93 -2.91 -21.45 2.25
C GLU A 93 -3.24 -20.04 1.76
N TYR A 94 -2.25 -19.34 1.20
CA TYR A 94 -2.43 -18.03 0.59
C TYR A 94 -3.55 -18.04 -0.46
N PHE A 95 -3.49 -18.96 -1.44
CA PHE A 95 -4.51 -19.04 -2.48
C PHE A 95 -5.90 -19.43 -1.91
N ALA A 96 -5.94 -20.32 -0.92
CA ALA A 96 -7.18 -20.72 -0.27
C ALA A 96 -7.88 -19.53 0.43
N ASN A 97 -7.11 -18.64 1.06
CA ASN A 97 -7.63 -17.43 1.70
C ASN A 97 -8.29 -16.46 0.70
N TYR A 98 -7.84 -16.45 -0.55
CA TYR A 98 -8.47 -15.69 -1.64
C TYR A 98 -9.53 -16.48 -2.42
N GLY A 99 -9.90 -17.68 -1.94
CA GLY A 99 -10.94 -18.53 -2.53
C GLY A 99 -10.50 -19.34 -3.74
N TYR A 100 -9.20 -19.49 -3.97
CA TYR A 100 -8.62 -20.31 -5.03
C TYR A 100 -8.12 -21.64 -4.46
N ASP A 101 -8.56 -22.76 -5.03
CA ASP A 101 -8.09 -24.09 -4.67
C ASP A 101 -7.10 -24.59 -5.72
N VAL A 102 -5.80 -24.39 -5.47
CA VAL A 102 -4.72 -24.81 -6.38
C VAL A 102 -4.42 -26.31 -6.33
N ILE A 103 -5.07 -27.05 -5.42
CA ILE A 103 -4.94 -28.50 -5.27
C ILE A 103 -6.23 -29.23 -5.71
N SER A 104 -7.18 -28.52 -6.33
CA SER A 104 -8.52 -29.03 -6.62
C SER A 104 -8.54 -30.22 -7.59
N ASP A 105 -7.60 -30.23 -8.53
CA ASP A 105 -7.44 -31.28 -9.51
C ASP A 105 -5.98 -31.41 -9.96
N GLN A 106 -5.69 -32.55 -10.59
CA GLN A 106 -4.32 -32.91 -10.95
C GLN A 106 -3.67 -31.92 -11.93
N ALA A 107 -4.41 -31.37 -12.90
CA ALA A 107 -3.81 -30.47 -13.90
C ALA A 107 -3.43 -29.14 -13.25
N THR A 108 -4.33 -28.58 -12.45
CA THR A 108 -4.09 -27.34 -11.68
C THR A 108 -2.94 -27.51 -10.68
N LEU A 109 -2.91 -28.63 -9.95
CA LEU A 109 -1.82 -28.96 -9.02
C LEU A 109 -0.48 -29.09 -9.75
N GLU A 110 -0.44 -29.76 -10.90
CA GLU A 110 0.80 -29.95 -11.65
C GLU A 110 1.34 -28.63 -12.22
N GLU A 111 0.46 -27.75 -12.71
CA GLU A 111 0.83 -26.40 -13.17
C GLU A 111 1.38 -25.57 -12.01
N PHE A 112 0.68 -25.52 -10.88
CA PHE A 112 1.11 -24.80 -9.68
C PHE A 112 2.48 -25.29 -9.15
N GLN A 113 2.69 -26.60 -9.11
CA GLN A 113 3.97 -27.19 -8.72
C GLN A 113 5.10 -26.80 -9.68
N ASP A 114 4.86 -26.83 -10.99
CA ASP A 114 5.90 -26.46 -11.96
C ASP A 114 6.26 -24.98 -11.87
N ASP A 115 5.26 -24.10 -11.70
CA ASP A 115 5.49 -22.67 -11.53
C ASP A 115 6.28 -22.38 -10.25
N LEU A 116 5.94 -23.01 -9.12
CA LEU A 116 6.68 -22.89 -7.87
C LEU A 116 8.13 -23.36 -8.00
N ILE A 117 8.35 -24.52 -8.64
CA ILE A 117 9.71 -25.03 -8.85
C ILE A 117 10.52 -24.14 -9.77
N ASN A 118 9.93 -23.65 -10.87
CA ASN A 118 10.61 -22.73 -11.79
C ASN A 118 11.08 -21.47 -11.08
N LEU A 119 10.22 -20.90 -10.22
CA LEU A 119 10.53 -19.73 -9.39
C LEU A 119 11.72 -20.01 -8.46
N MET A 120 11.65 -21.06 -7.65
CA MET A 120 12.71 -21.38 -6.68
C MET A 120 14.03 -21.76 -7.35
N VAL A 121 13.98 -22.44 -8.51
CA VAL A 121 15.17 -22.85 -9.26
C VAL A 121 15.84 -21.65 -9.94
N GLN A 122 15.05 -20.71 -10.45
CA GLN A 122 15.58 -19.46 -11.03
C GLN A 122 16.48 -18.73 -10.04
N ASP A 123 16.05 -18.55 -8.80
CA ASP A 123 16.84 -17.89 -7.76
C ASP A 123 18.17 -18.63 -7.50
N LYS A 124 18.11 -19.96 -7.41
CA LYS A 124 19.32 -20.79 -7.21
C LYS A 124 20.27 -20.75 -8.40
N VAL A 125 19.75 -20.67 -9.63
CA VAL A 125 20.58 -20.51 -10.83
C VAL A 125 21.25 -19.15 -10.87
N ILE A 126 20.53 -18.08 -10.54
CA ILE A 126 21.08 -16.72 -10.47
C ILE A 126 22.20 -16.65 -9.41
N GLU A 127 21.96 -17.19 -8.21
CA GLU A 127 22.97 -17.26 -7.15
C GLU A 127 24.21 -18.04 -7.61
N ALA A 128 24.01 -19.24 -8.15
CA ALA A 128 25.10 -20.08 -8.63
C ALA A 128 25.92 -19.37 -9.72
N LYS A 129 25.27 -18.66 -10.64
CA LYS A 129 25.92 -17.88 -11.70
C LYS A 129 26.69 -16.69 -11.15
N ALA A 130 26.16 -15.97 -10.18
CA ALA A 130 26.88 -14.87 -9.55
C ALA A 130 28.16 -15.35 -8.85
N ARG A 131 28.10 -16.49 -8.16
CA ARG A 131 29.30 -17.13 -7.57
C ARG A 131 30.27 -17.63 -8.65
N GLU A 132 29.77 -18.27 -9.71
CA GLU A 132 30.58 -18.75 -10.85
C GLU A 132 31.35 -17.60 -11.52
N LEU A 133 30.69 -16.46 -11.73
CA LEU A 133 31.26 -15.26 -12.34
C LEU A 133 32.16 -14.45 -11.40
N GLY A 134 32.23 -14.84 -10.12
CA GLY A 134 33.17 -14.29 -9.15
C GLY A 134 32.67 -13.08 -8.37
N TYR A 135 31.36 -12.79 -8.37
CA TYR A 135 30.77 -11.68 -7.62
C TYR A 135 30.80 -11.87 -6.10
N ALA A 136 31.11 -13.09 -5.62
CA ALA A 136 31.40 -13.36 -4.21
C ALA A 136 32.80 -12.89 -3.76
N ASN A 137 33.65 -12.38 -4.67
CA ASN A 137 34.98 -11.87 -4.33
C ASN A 137 34.93 -10.36 -4.03
N PHE A 138 34.37 -10.01 -2.87
CA PHE A 138 34.18 -8.60 -2.50
C PHE A 138 35.50 -7.83 -2.29
N THR A 139 35.51 -6.59 -2.76
CA THR A 139 36.50 -5.57 -2.38
C THR A 139 36.36 -5.19 -0.90
N ASP A 140 37.34 -4.48 -0.34
CA ASP A 140 37.26 -4.06 1.06
C ASP A 140 36.12 -3.06 1.30
N GLU A 141 35.83 -2.20 0.32
CA GLU A 141 34.69 -1.29 0.32
C GLU A 141 33.36 -2.06 0.29
N GLN A 142 33.23 -3.04 -0.60
CA GLN A 142 32.02 -3.86 -0.71
C GLN A 142 31.76 -4.71 0.54
N LYS A 143 32.81 -5.21 1.21
CA LYS A 143 32.66 -5.91 2.49
C LYS A 143 32.12 -5.00 3.58
N ALA A 144 32.64 -3.77 3.67
CA ALA A 144 32.17 -2.82 4.67
C ALA A 144 30.70 -2.44 4.42
N GLU A 145 30.29 -2.29 3.16
CA GLU A 145 28.89 -2.08 2.80
C GLU A 145 28.02 -3.28 3.18
N LEU A 146 28.43 -4.50 2.81
CA LEU A 146 27.70 -5.73 3.17
C LEU A 146 27.56 -5.90 4.69
N GLU A 147 28.64 -5.67 5.45
CA GLU A 147 28.60 -5.70 6.92
C GLU A 147 27.60 -4.69 7.49
N SER A 148 27.49 -3.51 6.89
CA SER A 148 26.50 -2.50 7.29
C SER A 148 25.07 -2.97 7.02
N ARG A 149 24.81 -3.56 5.84
CA ARG A 149 23.47 -4.08 5.47
C ARG A 149 23.06 -5.24 6.36
N ILE A 150 23.98 -6.15 6.69
CA ILE A 150 23.73 -7.24 7.63
C ILE A 150 23.40 -6.71 9.02
N ALA A 151 24.16 -5.72 9.51
CA ALA A 151 23.90 -5.12 10.81
C ALA A 151 22.52 -4.45 10.85
N GLU A 152 22.15 -3.70 9.80
CA GLU A 152 20.83 -3.08 9.67
C GLU A 152 19.70 -4.11 9.66
N LYS A 153 19.86 -5.22 8.94
CA LYS A 153 18.86 -6.31 8.91
C LYS A 153 18.65 -6.93 10.30
N ILE A 154 19.73 -7.19 11.04
CA ILE A 154 19.69 -7.79 12.38
C ILE A 154 19.14 -6.79 13.41
N ASP A 155 19.55 -5.53 13.35
CA ASP A 155 19.05 -4.48 14.24
C ASP A 155 17.56 -4.21 14.00
N GLY A 156 17.10 -4.26 12.75
CA GLY A 156 15.68 -4.20 12.38
C GLY A 156 14.86 -5.33 12.99
N LEU A 157 15.32 -6.59 12.87
CA LEU A 157 14.71 -7.76 13.52
C LEU A 157 14.56 -7.55 15.04
N ASN A 158 15.65 -7.15 15.69
CA ASN A 158 15.66 -6.95 17.14
C ASN A 158 14.72 -5.82 17.57
N SER A 159 14.68 -4.73 16.81
CA SER A 159 13.84 -3.57 17.14
C SER A 159 12.37 -3.91 17.01
N TYR A 160 11.96 -4.59 15.92
CA TYR A 160 10.59 -5.01 15.70
C TYR A 160 10.04 -5.87 16.86
N TYR A 161 10.77 -6.93 17.26
CA TYR A 161 10.31 -7.78 18.36
C TYR A 161 10.44 -7.15 19.74
N ARG A 162 11.35 -6.19 19.91
CA ARG A 162 11.41 -5.39 21.14
C ARG A 162 10.14 -4.56 21.27
N ASP A 163 9.70 -3.90 20.22
CA ASP A 163 8.50 -3.06 20.24
C ASP A 163 7.24 -3.87 20.59
N ILE A 164 7.12 -5.10 20.07
CA ILE A 164 6.04 -6.03 20.44
C ILE A 164 6.13 -6.40 21.93
N ALA A 165 7.32 -6.79 22.40
CA ALA A 165 7.52 -7.18 23.79
C ALA A 165 7.28 -6.01 24.77
N GLU A 166 7.61 -4.78 24.38
CA GLU A 166 7.34 -3.56 25.16
C GLU A 166 5.83 -3.27 25.23
N GLN A 167 5.10 -3.38 24.11
CA GLN A 167 3.63 -3.26 24.09
C GLN A 167 2.93 -4.31 24.96
N GLU A 168 3.39 -5.56 24.93
CA GLU A 168 2.85 -6.60 25.82
C GLU A 168 3.10 -6.24 27.30
N ALA A 169 4.30 -5.75 27.63
CA ALA A 169 4.69 -5.36 28.99
C ALA A 169 3.91 -4.15 29.54
N GLU A 170 3.38 -3.28 28.68
CA GLU A 170 2.47 -2.19 29.10
C GLU A 170 1.14 -2.73 29.65
N THR A 171 0.71 -3.89 29.16
CA THR A 171 -0.56 -4.52 29.56
C THR A 171 -0.39 -5.61 30.62
N ASP A 172 0.79 -6.21 30.70
CA ASP A 172 1.15 -7.24 31.68
C ASP A 172 2.52 -6.95 32.31
N GLU A 173 2.52 -6.37 33.51
CA GLU A 173 3.73 -6.02 34.27
C GLU A 173 4.62 -7.24 34.62
N SER A 174 4.17 -8.48 34.39
CA SER A 174 4.98 -9.68 34.60
C SER A 174 5.88 -10.04 33.43
N VAL A 175 5.68 -9.42 32.25
CA VAL A 175 6.49 -9.64 31.06
C VAL A 175 7.89 -9.04 31.24
N ASN A 176 8.92 -9.84 30.99
CA ASN A 176 10.29 -9.37 30.84
C ASN A 176 10.58 -9.17 29.36
N VAL A 177 10.73 -7.90 28.95
CA VAL A 177 10.90 -7.50 27.53
C VAL A 177 12.03 -8.26 26.84
N ASP A 178 13.20 -8.41 27.48
CA ASP A 178 14.34 -9.07 26.85
C ASP A 178 14.13 -10.59 26.72
N GLU A 179 13.46 -11.22 27.69
CA GLU A 179 13.12 -12.65 27.61
C GLU A 179 12.06 -12.89 26.52
N ARG A 180 11.02 -12.03 26.49
CA ARG A 180 9.92 -12.14 25.54
C ARG A 180 10.35 -11.87 24.10
N MET A 181 11.18 -10.86 23.87
CA MET A 181 11.78 -10.60 22.55
C MET A 181 12.57 -11.82 22.05
N ASN A 182 13.39 -12.44 22.90
CA ASN A 182 14.16 -13.61 22.52
C ASN A 182 13.27 -14.84 22.24
N GLU A 183 12.18 -15.02 22.98
CA GLU A 183 11.18 -16.06 22.71
C GLU A 183 10.52 -15.86 21.35
N LEU A 184 10.09 -14.63 21.03
CA LEU A 184 9.45 -14.31 19.75
C LEU A 184 10.40 -14.54 18.56
N ILE A 185 11.64 -14.09 18.66
CA ILE A 185 12.63 -14.32 17.59
C ILE A 185 12.93 -15.82 17.43
N LEU A 186 12.91 -16.59 18.52
CA LEU A 186 13.11 -18.03 18.46
C LEU A 186 11.93 -18.74 17.79
N GLU A 187 10.70 -18.32 18.08
CA GLU A 187 9.48 -18.81 17.40
C GLU A 187 9.57 -18.56 15.89
N GLU A 188 9.95 -17.35 15.49
CA GLU A 188 10.16 -17.04 14.07
C GLU A 188 11.31 -17.86 13.46
N ALA A 189 12.44 -17.98 14.15
CA ALA A 189 13.58 -18.75 13.67
C ALA A 189 13.19 -20.21 13.42
N ILE A 190 12.45 -20.84 14.34
CA ILE A 190 11.96 -22.21 14.19
C ILE A 190 11.03 -22.32 12.98
N ALA A 191 10.10 -21.38 12.81
CA ALA A 191 9.16 -21.37 11.69
C ALA A 191 9.86 -21.18 10.34
N ASN A 192 10.70 -20.16 10.22
CA ASN A 192 11.35 -19.78 8.96
C ASN A 192 12.49 -20.74 8.56
N MET A 193 13.19 -21.33 9.53
CA MET A 193 14.25 -22.30 9.24
C MET A 193 13.74 -23.74 9.15
N GLY A 194 12.52 -24.02 9.63
CA GLY A 194 11.98 -25.38 9.71
C GLY A 194 12.80 -26.31 10.63
N ASP A 195 13.51 -25.75 11.62
CA ASP A 195 14.36 -26.49 12.57
C ASP A 195 13.93 -26.17 14.01
N GLU A 196 13.40 -27.18 14.72
CA GLU A 196 13.04 -27.07 16.14
C GLU A 196 14.23 -26.73 17.06
N ASN A 197 15.47 -26.87 16.56
CA ASN A 197 16.69 -26.53 17.27
C ASN A 197 17.33 -25.22 16.79
N ALA A 198 16.61 -24.42 15.99
CA ALA A 198 17.07 -23.09 15.60
C ALA A 198 17.45 -22.27 16.83
N THR A 199 18.46 -21.41 16.70
CA THR A 199 18.86 -20.44 17.72
C THR A 199 18.88 -19.05 17.12
N TYR A 200 18.92 -18.04 17.99
CA TYR A 200 19.12 -16.66 17.55
C TYR A 200 20.35 -16.52 16.64
N GLU A 201 21.47 -17.16 17.02
CA GLU A 201 22.70 -17.09 16.22
C GLU A 201 22.58 -17.83 14.88
N SER A 202 21.89 -18.97 14.82
CA SER A 202 21.68 -19.65 13.54
C SER A 202 20.76 -18.86 12.63
N TYR A 203 19.76 -18.17 13.18
CA TYR A 203 18.87 -17.33 12.41
C TYR A 203 19.57 -16.06 11.92
N CYS A 204 20.35 -15.38 12.76
CA CYS A 204 21.19 -14.26 12.32
C CYS A 204 22.19 -14.67 11.23
N ALA A 205 22.77 -15.88 11.33
CA ALA A 205 23.65 -16.40 10.29
C ALA A 205 22.90 -16.64 8.97
N LYS A 206 21.66 -17.16 9.03
CA LYS A 206 20.80 -17.34 7.86
C LYS A 206 20.45 -16.00 7.21
N LEU A 207 20.00 -15.02 8.00
CA LEU A 207 19.72 -13.66 7.51
C LEU A 207 20.96 -13.01 6.89
N SER A 208 22.14 -13.23 7.48
CA SER A 208 23.40 -12.72 6.92
C SER A 208 23.73 -13.34 5.57
N GLU A 209 23.48 -14.64 5.40
CA GLU A 209 23.64 -15.35 4.13
C GLU A 209 22.66 -14.80 3.07
N ASP A 210 21.41 -14.57 3.45
CA ASP A 210 20.39 -14.03 2.53
C ASP A 210 20.78 -12.63 2.04
N VAL A 211 21.23 -11.76 2.96
CA VAL A 211 21.76 -10.41 2.60
C VAL A 211 23.01 -10.51 1.72
N GLU A 212 23.91 -11.47 1.95
CA GLU A 212 25.07 -11.70 1.08
C GLU A 212 24.66 -12.10 -0.34
N VAL A 213 23.68 -13.01 -0.47
CA VAL A 213 23.15 -13.47 -1.75
C VAL A 213 22.48 -12.32 -2.51
N GLU A 214 21.64 -11.54 -1.84
CA GLU A 214 21.02 -10.33 -2.42
C GLU A 214 22.09 -9.38 -2.96
N TYR A 215 23.11 -9.09 -2.14
CA TYR A 215 24.17 -8.15 -2.51
C TYR A 215 25.01 -8.62 -3.70
N LEU A 216 25.43 -9.89 -3.74
CA LEU A 216 26.20 -10.40 -4.89
C LEU A 216 25.36 -10.46 -6.18
N VAL A 217 24.05 -10.72 -6.08
CA VAL A 217 23.14 -10.71 -7.23
C VAL A 217 22.92 -9.29 -7.73
N GLU A 218 22.76 -8.31 -6.82
CA GLU A 218 22.68 -6.89 -7.16
C GLU A 218 23.94 -6.42 -7.89
N LEU A 219 25.13 -6.75 -7.37
CA LEU A 219 26.40 -6.42 -8.03
C LEU A 219 26.49 -7.03 -9.43
N MET A 220 26.07 -8.29 -9.59
CA MET A 220 26.06 -8.96 -10.88
C MET A 220 25.08 -8.31 -11.86
N ARG A 221 23.83 -8.08 -11.46
CA ARG A 221 22.81 -7.47 -12.31
C ARG A 221 23.25 -6.07 -12.74
N ASN A 222 23.77 -5.28 -11.81
CA ASN A 222 24.28 -3.94 -12.12
C ASN A 222 25.43 -3.98 -13.13
N ASP A 223 26.41 -4.87 -12.98
CA ASP A 223 27.54 -4.94 -13.92
C ASP A 223 27.14 -5.48 -15.30
N LEU A 224 26.29 -6.51 -15.35
CA LEU A 224 25.86 -7.13 -16.62
C LEU A 224 24.87 -6.28 -17.41
N THR A 225 24.14 -5.37 -16.75
CA THR A 225 23.15 -4.49 -17.39
C THR A 225 23.61 -3.04 -17.52
N LYS A 226 24.83 -2.69 -17.08
CA LYS A 226 25.33 -1.29 -17.07
C LYS A 226 25.35 -0.60 -18.44
N ASP A 227 25.48 -1.38 -19.52
CA ASP A 227 25.55 -0.87 -20.89
C ASP A 227 24.16 -0.79 -21.55
N ALA A 228 23.11 -1.30 -20.89
CA ALA A 228 21.74 -1.15 -21.35
C ALA A 228 21.28 0.29 -21.07
N ALA A 229 20.87 0.98 -22.14
CA ALA A 229 20.42 2.35 -22.08
C ALA A 229 19.34 2.60 -23.15
N ALA A 230 18.41 3.48 -22.82
CA ALA A 230 17.47 4.03 -23.79
C ALA A 230 18.22 4.67 -24.96
N ASP A 231 17.69 4.55 -26.17
CA ASP A 231 18.19 5.30 -27.30
C ASP A 231 17.23 6.45 -27.63
N GLU A 232 17.77 7.49 -28.26
CA GLU A 232 17.02 8.72 -28.51
C GLU A 232 15.80 8.49 -29.42
N ALA A 233 15.86 7.50 -30.31
CA ALA A 233 14.73 7.21 -31.19
C ALA A 233 13.57 6.59 -30.40
N ASP A 234 13.87 5.66 -29.50
CA ASP A 234 12.88 5.06 -28.59
C ASP A 234 12.28 6.12 -27.65
N ILE A 235 13.10 7.04 -27.12
CA ILE A 235 12.64 8.14 -26.26
C ILE A 235 11.67 9.05 -27.02
N GLU A 236 12.04 9.47 -28.24
CA GLU A 236 11.16 10.28 -29.09
C GLU A 236 9.86 9.55 -29.43
N GLU A 237 9.91 8.24 -29.75
CA GLU A 237 8.73 7.44 -30.06
C GLU A 237 7.79 7.29 -28.86
N GLN A 238 8.34 7.00 -27.68
CA GLN A 238 7.57 6.88 -26.44
C GLN A 238 6.92 8.20 -26.06
N PHE A 239 7.67 9.31 -26.12
CA PHE A 239 7.12 10.65 -25.86
C PHE A 239 5.95 10.99 -26.78
N ASN A 240 6.11 10.77 -28.09
CA ASN A 240 5.05 11.06 -29.06
C ASN A 240 3.80 10.20 -28.81
N THR A 241 3.99 8.92 -28.49
CA THR A 241 2.89 7.98 -28.21
C THR A 241 2.15 8.36 -26.93
N ASN A 242 2.88 8.62 -25.83
CA ASN A 242 2.29 9.00 -24.55
C ASN A 242 1.61 10.37 -24.64
N SER A 243 2.25 11.36 -25.29
CA SER A 243 1.69 12.71 -25.41
C SER A 243 0.36 12.70 -26.18
N MET A 244 0.23 11.87 -27.22
CA MET A 244 -1.03 11.69 -27.93
C MET A 244 -2.09 10.97 -27.08
N THR A 245 -1.67 9.97 -26.30
CA THR A 245 -2.56 9.19 -25.43
C THR A 245 -3.11 10.07 -24.32
N ASP A 246 -2.25 10.77 -23.58
CA ASP A 246 -2.63 11.69 -22.50
C ASP A 246 -3.52 12.81 -23.02
N MET A 247 -3.19 13.37 -24.18
CA MET A 247 -4.02 14.39 -24.81
C MET A 247 -5.44 13.88 -25.11
N ASP A 248 -5.61 12.65 -25.63
CA ASP A 248 -6.95 12.10 -25.86
C ASP A 248 -7.66 11.77 -24.53
N THR A 249 -6.95 11.12 -23.60
CA THR A 249 -7.49 10.73 -22.29
C THR A 249 -8.00 11.93 -21.53
N TYR A 250 -7.19 12.95 -21.31
CA TYR A 250 -7.55 14.07 -20.45
C TYR A 250 -8.40 15.14 -21.14
N ASN A 251 -8.48 15.16 -22.48
CA ASN A 251 -9.52 15.95 -23.14
C ASN A 251 -10.91 15.32 -22.98
N ASN A 252 -10.99 13.98 -22.90
CA ASN A 252 -12.26 13.28 -22.72
C ASN A 252 -12.63 13.11 -21.24
N ASN A 253 -11.65 12.95 -20.35
CA ASN A 253 -11.80 12.74 -18.91
C ASN A 253 -10.74 13.58 -18.16
N PRO A 254 -10.89 14.92 -18.12
CA PRO A 254 -9.90 15.82 -17.53
C PRO A 254 -9.64 15.57 -16.04
N GLU A 255 -10.59 14.99 -15.31
CA GLU A 255 -10.44 14.62 -13.91
C GLU A 255 -9.30 13.63 -13.65
N TYR A 256 -8.98 12.74 -14.61
CA TYR A 256 -7.91 11.74 -14.47
C TYR A 256 -6.53 12.36 -14.40
N TYR A 257 -6.34 13.57 -14.95
CA TYR A 257 -5.06 14.26 -14.87
C TYR A 257 -4.61 14.47 -13.41
N LYS A 258 -5.54 14.84 -12.53
CA LYS A 258 -5.20 15.05 -11.11
C LYS A 258 -4.79 13.76 -10.43
N ASP A 259 -5.54 12.68 -10.65
CA ASP A 259 -5.23 11.39 -10.03
C ASP A 259 -3.84 10.89 -10.49
N ASP A 260 -3.53 11.02 -11.78
CA ASP A 260 -2.24 10.58 -12.34
C ASP A 260 -1.06 11.49 -11.95
N GLU A 261 -1.25 12.82 -11.94
CA GLU A 261 -0.19 13.76 -11.54
C GLU A 261 0.07 13.67 -10.03
N ASP A 262 -0.96 13.55 -9.18
CA ASP A 262 -0.78 13.37 -7.73
C ASP A 262 -0.04 12.05 -7.43
N ALA A 263 -0.35 10.96 -8.15
CA ALA A 263 0.35 9.68 -7.99
C ALA A 263 1.83 9.78 -8.41
N TYR A 264 2.12 10.50 -9.50
CA TYR A 264 3.49 10.82 -9.90
C TYR A 264 4.19 11.72 -8.86
N GLU A 265 3.52 12.75 -8.36
CA GLU A 265 4.09 13.68 -7.38
C GLU A 265 4.43 12.98 -6.06
N ALA A 266 3.57 12.06 -5.61
CA ALA A 266 3.81 11.26 -4.40
C ALA A 266 4.96 10.24 -4.53
N SER A 267 5.10 9.59 -5.70
CA SER A 267 6.12 8.55 -5.91
C SER A 267 7.44 9.07 -6.48
N GLN A 268 7.39 10.13 -7.29
CA GLN A 268 8.48 10.59 -8.16
C GLN A 268 9.00 9.51 -9.13
N GLU A 269 8.20 8.47 -9.38
CA GLU A 269 8.57 7.33 -10.22
C GLU A 269 7.84 7.36 -11.57
N GLY A 270 8.52 6.87 -12.60
CA GLY A 270 7.97 6.79 -13.96
C GLY A 270 7.94 8.12 -14.70
N VAL A 271 6.98 8.27 -15.61
CA VAL A 271 6.83 9.42 -16.49
C VAL A 271 5.60 10.23 -16.05
N PRO A 272 5.73 11.55 -15.79
CA PRO A 272 4.58 12.37 -15.43
C PRO A 272 3.59 12.48 -16.59
N PRO A 273 2.31 12.82 -16.33
CA PRO A 273 1.35 13.17 -17.37
C PRO A 273 1.91 14.22 -18.33
N LEU A 274 1.80 13.96 -19.64
CA LEU A 274 2.40 14.77 -20.71
C LEU A 274 1.44 15.82 -21.29
N TYR A 275 0.21 15.86 -20.82
CA TYR A 275 -0.78 16.85 -21.21
C TYR A 275 -1.57 17.34 -20.00
N VAL A 276 -1.61 18.65 -19.82
CA VAL A 276 -2.33 19.31 -18.74
C VAL A 276 -3.65 19.88 -19.27
N PRO A 277 -4.82 19.49 -18.73
CA PRO A 277 -6.10 20.12 -19.07
C PRO A 277 -6.15 21.60 -18.69
N GLN A 278 -7.15 22.32 -19.21
CA GLN A 278 -7.43 23.68 -18.75
C GLN A 278 -7.96 23.67 -17.31
N ASP A 279 -8.02 24.84 -16.66
CA ASP A 279 -8.68 25.03 -15.35
C ASP A 279 -8.11 24.17 -14.19
N TYR A 280 -6.83 23.83 -14.25
CA TYR A 280 -6.07 23.33 -13.09
C TYR A 280 -5.21 24.44 -12.50
N HIS A 281 -5.10 24.43 -11.18
CA HIS A 281 -4.41 25.44 -10.39
C HIS A 281 -3.72 24.79 -9.18
N ARG A 282 -2.85 25.54 -8.52
CA ARG A 282 -2.16 25.12 -7.30
C ARG A 282 -2.61 25.97 -6.12
N ILE A 283 -2.87 25.30 -5.00
CA ILE A 283 -3.13 25.94 -3.71
C ILE A 283 -2.18 25.44 -2.62
N TYR A 284 -1.97 26.28 -1.61
CA TYR A 284 -1.49 25.86 -0.31
C TYR A 284 -2.65 25.77 0.68
N ASP A 285 -2.49 24.94 1.71
CA ASP A 285 -3.50 24.73 2.76
C ASP A 285 -2.87 24.78 4.16
N ILE A 286 -3.37 25.69 4.99
CA ILE A 286 -3.19 25.64 6.44
C ILE A 286 -4.42 24.93 7.00
N TYR A 287 -4.24 23.66 7.30
CA TYR A 287 -5.26 22.82 7.90
C TYR A 287 -5.01 22.65 9.39
N VAL A 288 -6.08 22.66 10.18
CA VAL A 288 -6.07 22.26 11.58
C VAL A 288 -7.25 21.32 11.80
N ALA A 289 -6.96 20.09 12.21
CA ALA A 289 -7.94 19.06 12.51
C ALA A 289 -8.68 19.36 13.82
N TYR A 290 -9.86 18.78 13.97
CA TYR A 290 -10.53 18.74 15.27
C TYR A 290 -9.89 17.66 16.16
N GLU A 291 -9.75 17.94 17.45
CA GLU A 291 -9.13 17.01 18.39
C GLU A 291 -10.14 15.97 18.90
N GLY A 292 -9.89 14.70 18.60
CA GLY A 292 -10.69 13.56 19.08
C GLY A 292 -12.05 13.43 18.40
N ASP A 293 -12.86 12.49 18.91
CA ASP A 293 -14.20 12.23 18.38
C ASP A 293 -15.18 13.34 18.72
N ILE A 294 -16.13 13.58 17.82
CA ILE A 294 -17.25 14.49 18.11
C ILE A 294 -17.98 14.05 19.40
N PRO A 295 -18.25 14.97 20.34
CA PRO A 295 -18.87 14.61 21.61
C PRO A 295 -20.21 13.87 21.42
N GLN A 296 -20.45 12.84 22.24
CA GLN A 296 -21.70 12.06 22.19
C GLN A 296 -22.94 12.95 22.32
N GLU A 297 -22.86 14.03 23.08
CA GLU A 297 -23.93 15.01 23.23
C GLU A 297 -24.30 15.70 21.91
N CYS A 298 -23.33 15.93 21.02
CA CYS A 298 -23.60 16.44 19.67
C CYS A 298 -24.37 15.38 18.86
N THR A 299 -23.93 14.12 18.92
CA THR A 299 -24.58 13.00 18.22
C THR A 299 -26.02 12.78 18.71
N ASP A 300 -26.23 12.82 20.03
CA ASP A 300 -27.54 12.67 20.67
C ASP A 300 -28.47 13.84 20.32
N ALA A 301 -27.94 15.07 20.37
CA ALA A 301 -28.71 16.26 20.01
C ALA A 301 -29.10 16.24 18.53
N ASN A 302 -28.19 15.85 17.63
CA ASN A 302 -28.48 15.74 16.20
C ASN A 302 -29.54 14.66 15.91
N THR A 303 -29.45 13.51 16.56
CA THR A 303 -30.45 12.44 16.47
C THR A 303 -31.82 12.92 16.94
N ALA A 304 -31.89 13.62 18.09
CA ALA A 304 -33.12 14.19 18.59
C ALA A 304 -33.71 15.23 17.61
N MET A 305 -32.86 16.12 17.05
CA MET A 305 -33.27 17.10 16.05
C MET A 305 -33.86 16.46 14.78
N ASN A 306 -33.27 15.36 14.29
CA ASN A 306 -33.77 14.64 13.12
C ASN A 306 -35.11 13.94 13.38
N ASN A 307 -35.29 13.35 14.56
CA ASN A 307 -36.57 12.76 14.97
C ASN A 307 -37.67 13.83 15.06
N LEU A 308 -37.35 14.97 15.67
CA LEU A 308 -38.25 16.12 15.76
C LEU A 308 -38.63 16.68 14.38
N LYS A 309 -37.67 16.78 13.45
CA LYS A 309 -37.94 17.20 12.06
C LYS A 309 -38.88 16.23 11.35
N THR A 310 -38.72 14.93 11.57
CA THR A 310 -39.59 13.88 11.01
C THR A 310 -41.00 13.95 11.57
N GLU A 311 -41.13 14.10 12.89
CA GLU A 311 -42.43 14.27 13.56
C GLU A 311 -43.13 15.54 13.05
N TYR A 312 -42.41 16.66 12.99
CA TYR A 312 -42.91 17.92 12.45
C TYR A 312 -43.46 17.75 11.04
N CYS A 313 -42.68 17.16 10.13
CA CYS A 313 -43.08 16.97 8.73
C CYS A 313 -44.36 16.12 8.63
N THR A 314 -44.46 15.07 9.45
CA THR A 314 -45.64 14.19 9.48
C THR A 314 -46.89 14.95 9.94
N LEU A 315 -46.80 15.66 11.07
CA LEU A 315 -47.95 16.37 11.65
C LEU A 315 -48.38 17.58 10.80
N ALA A 316 -47.41 18.32 10.25
CA ALA A 316 -47.68 19.47 9.39
C ALA A 316 -48.33 19.03 8.08
N PHE A 317 -47.92 17.89 7.52
CA PHE A 317 -48.52 17.31 6.34
C PHE A 317 -49.95 16.81 6.59
N ASP A 318 -50.20 16.15 7.73
CA ASP A 318 -51.54 15.68 8.12
C ASP A 318 -52.53 16.85 8.29
N ASP A 319 -52.13 17.91 8.99
CA ASP A 319 -52.95 19.13 9.12
C ASP A 319 -53.22 19.78 7.76
N ALA A 320 -52.23 19.81 6.86
CA ALA A 320 -52.37 20.38 5.52
C ALA A 320 -53.36 19.60 4.64
N ILE A 321 -53.35 18.27 4.69
CA ILE A 321 -54.28 17.43 3.91
C ILE A 321 -55.71 17.53 4.45
N ASN A 322 -55.87 17.53 5.77
CA ASN A 322 -57.19 17.55 6.39
C ASN A 322 -57.77 18.97 6.49
N GLY A 323 -56.98 20.01 6.18
CA GLY A 323 -57.39 21.40 6.34
C GLY A 323 -57.65 21.78 7.80
N THR A 324 -56.92 21.16 8.72
CA THR A 324 -57.05 21.35 10.17
C THR A 324 -55.82 22.02 10.77
N SER A 325 -55.91 22.35 12.06
CA SER A 325 -54.78 22.81 12.87
C SER A 325 -54.76 22.04 14.20
N THR A 326 -55.12 20.76 14.15
CA THR A 326 -55.33 19.93 15.34
C THR A 326 -54.00 19.63 16.02
N ASN A 327 -52.91 19.58 15.24
CA ASN A 327 -51.56 19.30 15.72
C ASN A 327 -50.77 20.58 16.07
N ALA A 328 -51.38 21.77 15.94
CA ALA A 328 -50.68 23.06 16.09
C ALA A 328 -49.96 23.22 17.45
N ALA A 329 -50.52 22.68 18.53
CA ALA A 329 -49.87 22.71 19.85
C ALA A 329 -48.59 21.87 19.88
N ARG A 330 -48.64 20.61 19.37
CA ARG A 330 -47.47 19.73 19.31
C ARG A 330 -46.41 20.27 18.34
N ILE A 331 -46.83 20.83 17.21
CA ILE A 331 -45.90 21.48 16.26
C ILE A 331 -45.13 22.63 16.93
N ALA A 332 -45.80 23.47 17.75
CA ALA A 332 -45.13 24.54 18.48
C ALA A 332 -44.17 24.01 19.56
N GLU A 333 -44.51 22.91 20.22
CA GLU A 333 -43.62 22.21 21.15
C GLU A 333 -42.38 21.64 20.44
N ILE A 334 -42.56 20.95 19.31
CA ILE A 334 -41.47 20.39 18.49
C ILE A 334 -40.47 21.48 18.09
N ILE A 335 -40.95 22.65 17.64
CA ILE A 335 -40.07 23.76 17.28
C ILE A 335 -39.27 24.24 18.50
N SER A 336 -39.88 24.25 19.69
CA SER A 336 -39.23 24.68 20.93
C SER A 336 -38.19 23.64 21.40
N GLU A 337 -38.53 22.35 21.34
CA GLU A 337 -37.63 21.23 21.64
C GLU A 337 -36.45 21.20 20.66
N TYR A 338 -36.70 21.43 19.36
CA TYR A 338 -35.66 21.49 18.34
C TYR A 338 -34.67 22.60 18.64
N LYS A 339 -35.15 23.81 18.96
CA LYS A 339 -34.27 24.94 19.32
C LYS A 339 -33.45 24.68 20.58
N ALA A 340 -34.03 23.99 21.57
CA ALA A 340 -33.30 23.60 22.76
C ALA A 340 -32.18 22.59 22.44
N LYS A 341 -32.47 21.60 21.58
CA LYS A 341 -31.48 20.63 21.12
C LYS A 341 -30.42 21.23 20.21
N GLN A 342 -30.78 22.20 19.37
CA GLN A 342 -29.82 22.97 18.60
C GLN A 342 -28.87 23.75 19.52
N ALA A 343 -29.38 24.43 20.54
CA ALA A 343 -28.53 25.14 21.50
C ALA A 343 -27.61 24.20 22.32
N GLU A 344 -28.06 22.97 22.59
CA GLU A 344 -27.25 21.92 23.21
C GLU A 344 -26.12 21.48 22.26
N TYR A 345 -26.45 21.15 21.01
CA TYR A 345 -25.48 20.83 19.97
C TYR A 345 -24.43 21.94 19.80
N ASP A 346 -24.87 23.18 19.58
CA ASP A 346 -24.00 24.33 19.34
C ASP A 346 -23.02 24.56 20.50
N LYS A 347 -23.45 24.31 21.75
CA LYS A 347 -22.61 24.43 22.93
C LYS A 347 -21.47 23.41 22.90
N TYR A 348 -21.80 22.13 22.75
CA TYR A 348 -20.79 21.06 22.79
C TYR A 348 -19.89 21.09 21.55
N TYR A 349 -20.43 21.46 20.39
CA TYR A 349 -19.64 21.64 19.18
C TYR A 349 -18.66 22.82 19.30
N ALA A 350 -19.07 23.93 19.92
CA ALA A 350 -18.15 25.04 20.19
C ALA A 350 -17.03 24.66 21.19
N GLU A 351 -17.32 23.81 22.18
CA GLU A 351 -16.30 23.28 23.10
C GLU A 351 -15.32 22.34 22.38
N TYR A 352 -15.84 21.45 21.53
CA TYR A 352 -15.07 20.50 20.70
C TYR A 352 -14.10 21.20 19.74
N THR A 353 -14.59 22.23 19.04
CA THR A 353 -13.81 22.92 17.99
C THR A 353 -12.92 24.05 18.52
N ALA A 354 -12.98 24.37 19.82
CA ALA A 354 -12.32 25.54 20.40
C ALA A 354 -10.80 25.56 20.20
N SER A 355 -10.11 24.43 20.42
CA SER A 355 -8.65 24.32 20.27
C SER A 355 -8.23 24.57 18.82
N ALA A 356 -8.91 23.93 17.87
CA ALA A 356 -8.67 24.10 16.45
C ALA A 356 -8.86 25.57 16.01
N TYR A 357 -9.94 26.21 16.46
CA TYR A 357 -10.20 27.63 16.19
C TYR A 357 -9.14 28.54 16.82
N GLU A 358 -8.65 28.26 18.03
CA GLU A 358 -7.56 29.03 18.64
C GLU A 358 -6.29 28.95 17.79
N LYS A 359 -5.89 27.73 17.40
CA LYS A 359 -4.69 27.48 16.59
C LYS A 359 -4.76 28.16 15.22
N ILE A 360 -5.86 27.95 14.47
CA ILE A 360 -5.95 28.50 13.11
C ILE A 360 -6.15 30.02 13.09
N ASN A 361 -6.84 30.60 14.08
CA ASN A 361 -6.97 32.06 14.16
C ASN A 361 -5.64 32.72 14.56
N ALA A 362 -4.79 32.05 15.35
CA ALA A 362 -3.44 32.54 15.61
C ALA A 362 -2.59 32.56 14.33
N ALA A 363 -2.71 31.53 13.48
CA ALA A 363 -2.10 31.52 12.15
C ALA A 363 -2.66 32.64 11.26
N TYR A 364 -3.98 32.83 11.24
CA TYR A 364 -4.63 33.90 10.49
C TYR A 364 -4.11 35.29 10.89
N ALA A 365 -3.97 35.55 12.20
CA ALA A 365 -3.45 36.82 12.70
C ALA A 365 -1.99 37.09 12.27
N ARG A 366 -1.16 36.03 12.10
CA ARG A 366 0.20 36.14 11.54
C ARG A 366 0.16 36.54 10.08
N LEU A 367 -0.73 35.95 9.29
CA LEU A 367 -0.95 36.34 7.89
C LEU A 367 -1.41 37.80 7.78
N GLU A 368 -2.35 38.24 8.62
CA GLU A 368 -2.79 39.65 8.67
C GLU A 368 -1.67 40.62 9.07
N ALA A 369 -0.69 40.16 9.86
CA ALA A 369 0.51 40.91 10.21
C ALA A 369 1.54 40.99 9.05
N GLY A 370 1.29 40.29 7.94
CA GLY A 370 2.11 40.28 6.74
C GLY A 370 3.23 39.23 6.73
N GLU A 371 3.11 38.18 7.56
CA GLU A 371 3.99 37.02 7.47
C GLU A 371 3.74 36.23 6.18
N ASP A 372 4.78 35.59 5.65
CA ASP A 372 4.70 34.78 4.44
C ASP A 372 3.81 33.54 4.65
N PHE A 373 2.94 33.24 3.68
CA PHE A 373 1.97 32.17 3.82
C PHE A 373 2.64 30.80 4.00
N LYS A 374 3.67 30.51 3.20
CA LYS A 374 4.38 29.21 3.25
C LYS A 374 5.11 29.04 4.57
N ALA A 375 5.66 30.12 5.12
CA ALA A 375 6.30 30.11 6.44
C ALA A 375 5.29 29.84 7.58
N VAL A 376 4.09 30.44 7.55
CA VAL A 376 3.04 30.16 8.54
C VAL A 376 2.53 28.73 8.37
N MET A 377 2.33 28.28 7.13
CA MET A 377 1.89 26.92 6.82
C MET A 377 2.85 25.88 7.36
N ALA A 378 4.15 26.01 7.09
CA ALA A 378 5.18 25.07 7.57
C ALA A 378 5.24 24.94 9.10
N ASP A 379 4.77 25.95 9.85
CA ASP A 379 4.75 25.94 11.33
C ASP A 379 3.44 25.41 11.92
N VAL A 380 2.34 25.46 11.18
CA VAL A 380 0.99 25.26 11.75
C VAL A 380 0.23 24.09 11.11
N THR A 381 0.40 23.87 9.81
CA THR A 381 -0.47 22.97 9.06
C THR A 381 -0.35 21.53 9.58
N GLU A 382 -1.49 20.87 9.71
CA GLU A 382 -1.61 19.45 10.02
C GLU A 382 -1.96 18.64 8.76
N ASN A 383 -1.95 19.27 7.59
CA ASN A 383 -2.13 18.58 6.32
C ASN A 383 -0.83 17.80 6.02
N THR A 384 -0.86 16.49 6.22
CA THR A 384 0.30 15.60 6.09
C THR A 384 0.89 15.59 4.69
N ASP A 385 0.07 15.82 3.66
CA ASP A 385 0.53 15.89 2.28
C ASP A 385 1.59 17.00 2.12
N PHE A 386 1.40 18.17 2.75
CA PHE A 386 2.38 19.26 2.70
C PHE A 386 3.61 19.05 3.58
N THR A 387 3.56 18.11 4.53
CA THR A 387 4.69 17.83 5.45
C THR A 387 5.50 16.61 5.06
N GLU A 388 4.91 15.68 4.31
CA GLU A 388 5.50 14.38 3.96
C GLU A 388 5.86 14.27 2.48
N ILE A 389 5.18 15.00 1.59
CA ILE A 389 5.40 14.91 0.13
C ILE A 389 6.12 16.17 -0.35
N ASP A 390 7.42 16.03 -0.64
CA ASP A 390 8.29 17.12 -1.10
C ASP A 390 7.77 17.78 -2.39
N ALA A 391 7.14 17.02 -3.29
CA ALA A 391 6.60 17.54 -4.55
C ALA A 391 5.50 18.60 -4.35
N TYR A 392 4.77 18.54 -3.23
CA TYR A 392 3.73 19.52 -2.91
C TYR A 392 4.28 20.82 -2.31
N ALA A 393 5.60 20.99 -2.24
CA ALA A 393 6.21 22.26 -1.85
C ALA A 393 5.74 23.43 -2.73
N ASP A 394 5.34 23.20 -3.98
CA ASP A 394 4.82 24.23 -4.89
C ASP A 394 3.29 24.30 -4.97
N GLY A 395 2.62 23.53 -4.12
CA GLY A 395 1.16 23.52 -3.98
C GLY A 395 0.55 22.22 -4.50
N MET A 396 -0.68 21.96 -4.08
CA MET A 396 -1.45 20.82 -4.53
C MET A 396 -2.46 21.24 -5.60
N LEU A 397 -2.74 20.32 -6.53
CA LEU A 397 -3.70 20.55 -7.61
C LEU A 397 -5.12 20.77 -7.08
N ILE A 398 -5.79 21.78 -7.64
CA ILE A 398 -7.22 22.03 -7.47
C ILE A 398 -7.87 22.45 -8.80
N SER A 399 -9.10 22.01 -9.01
CA SER A 399 -9.97 22.50 -10.08
C SER A 399 -11.42 22.64 -9.58
N ASN A 400 -12.07 23.75 -9.95
CA ASN A 400 -13.53 23.89 -9.80
C ASN A 400 -14.30 23.30 -11.01
N SER A 401 -13.62 23.00 -12.11
CA SER A 401 -14.25 22.47 -13.33
C SER A 401 -14.42 20.95 -13.28
N TYR A 402 -13.61 20.25 -12.47
CA TYR A 402 -13.54 18.79 -12.44
C TYR A 402 -13.61 18.24 -11.01
N THR A 403 -13.97 16.95 -10.89
CA THR A 403 -13.98 16.21 -9.63
C THR A 403 -13.21 14.91 -9.82
N SER A 404 -12.12 14.74 -9.06
CA SER A 404 -11.23 13.57 -9.09
C SER A 404 -11.62 12.52 -8.05
N SER A 405 -10.90 11.38 -8.03
CA SER A 405 -11.16 10.30 -7.07
C SER A 405 -10.76 10.68 -5.64
N SER A 406 -9.62 11.34 -5.49
CA SER A 406 -9.16 12.02 -4.28
C SER A 406 -9.21 13.53 -4.55
N ASP A 407 -10.16 14.22 -3.93
CA ASP A 407 -10.47 15.61 -4.28
C ASP A 407 -10.71 16.47 -3.04
N TRP A 408 -10.55 17.77 -3.22
CA TRP A 408 -10.84 18.75 -2.19
C TRP A 408 -12.31 18.78 -1.84
N SER A 409 -12.60 19.03 -0.56
CA SER A 409 -13.98 19.16 -0.10
C SER A 409 -14.72 20.30 -0.83
N SER A 410 -16.04 20.18 -0.89
CA SER A 410 -16.88 21.23 -1.51
C SER A 410 -16.66 22.61 -0.87
N ALA A 411 -16.37 22.67 0.44
CA ALA A 411 -16.08 23.90 1.15
C ALA A 411 -14.76 24.54 0.68
N VAL A 412 -13.71 23.72 0.50
CA VAL A 412 -12.43 24.19 -0.06
C VAL A 412 -12.61 24.73 -1.47
N LYS A 413 -13.35 24.02 -2.34
CA LYS A 413 -13.65 24.49 -3.71
C LYS A 413 -14.47 25.77 -3.74
N ASP A 414 -15.43 25.91 -2.83
CA ASP A 414 -16.25 27.12 -2.68
C ASP A 414 -15.44 28.30 -2.14
N ALA A 415 -14.42 28.05 -1.32
CA ALA A 415 -13.48 29.07 -0.87
C ALA A 415 -12.55 29.48 -2.01
N PHE A 416 -11.99 28.51 -2.75
CA PHE A 416 -11.08 28.75 -3.86
C PHE A 416 -11.73 29.57 -4.98
N ALA A 417 -12.98 29.28 -5.34
CA ALA A 417 -13.73 30.01 -6.35
C ALA A 417 -13.91 31.52 -6.05
N LYS A 418 -13.66 31.96 -4.82
CA LYS A 418 -13.73 33.37 -4.39
C LYS A 418 -12.37 34.06 -4.38
N LEU A 419 -11.28 33.33 -4.57
CA LEU A 419 -9.91 33.85 -4.54
C LEU A 419 -9.45 34.34 -5.91
N SER A 420 -8.51 35.27 -5.88
CA SER A 420 -7.65 35.60 -7.02
C SER A 420 -6.23 35.14 -6.72
N LEU A 421 -5.43 34.96 -7.77
CA LEU A 421 -4.01 34.60 -7.67
C LEU A 421 -3.28 35.47 -6.64
N GLY A 422 -2.56 34.83 -5.72
CA GLY A 422 -1.82 35.48 -4.63
C GLY A 422 -2.66 35.93 -3.44
N GLN A 423 -3.91 35.45 -3.31
CA GLN A 423 -4.77 35.72 -2.15
C GLN A 423 -4.98 34.46 -1.31
N TYR A 424 -5.19 34.67 -0.01
CA TYR A 424 -5.65 33.62 0.91
C TYR A 424 -7.11 33.86 1.35
N SER A 425 -7.80 32.78 1.71
CA SER A 425 -9.18 32.79 2.19
C SER A 425 -9.29 33.37 3.61
N GLN A 426 -10.52 33.63 4.06
CA GLN A 426 -10.79 33.65 5.51
C GLN A 426 -10.69 32.24 6.08
N VAL A 427 -10.69 32.09 7.41
CA VAL A 427 -10.90 30.78 8.05
C VAL A 427 -12.28 30.24 7.67
N PHE A 428 -12.34 28.99 7.22
CA PHE A 428 -13.58 28.27 6.98
C PHE A 428 -13.45 26.82 7.45
N GLU A 429 -14.59 26.14 7.60
CA GLU A 429 -14.65 24.76 8.09
C GLU A 429 -15.18 23.81 7.01
N ASP A 430 -14.73 22.57 7.08
CA ASP A 430 -15.37 21.43 6.43
C ASP A 430 -15.62 20.31 7.47
N THR A 431 -15.88 19.08 6.99
CA THR A 431 -16.16 17.94 7.90
C THR A 431 -14.95 17.50 8.71
N ASN A 432 -13.74 17.78 8.24
CA ASN A 432 -12.49 17.25 8.78
C ASN A 432 -11.77 18.29 9.66
N GLY A 433 -12.00 19.57 9.44
CA GLY A 433 -11.39 20.60 10.27
C GLY A 433 -11.54 22.01 9.72
N LEU A 434 -10.56 22.84 10.04
CA LEU A 434 -10.50 24.25 9.67
C LEU A 434 -9.39 24.49 8.66
N HIS A 435 -9.67 25.36 7.70
CA HIS A 435 -8.78 25.65 6.59
C HIS A 435 -8.55 27.15 6.41
N ILE A 436 -7.34 27.49 5.97
CA ILE A 436 -7.02 28.73 5.26
C ILE A 436 -6.27 28.30 3.99
N ILE A 437 -6.80 28.61 2.82
CA ILE A 437 -6.15 28.24 1.55
C ILE A 437 -5.56 29.46 0.87
N TYR A 438 -4.47 29.29 0.12
CA TYR A 438 -3.82 30.34 -0.66
C TYR A 438 -3.67 29.94 -2.13
N TYR A 439 -4.06 30.83 -3.04
CA TYR A 439 -3.96 30.60 -4.48
C TYR A 439 -2.54 30.88 -4.98
N VAL A 440 -1.80 29.80 -5.26
CA VAL A 440 -0.37 29.82 -5.60
C VAL A 440 -0.13 30.18 -7.06
N SER A 441 -0.67 29.40 -7.99
CA SER A 441 -0.40 29.50 -9.42
C SER A 441 -1.47 28.83 -10.28
N ASP A 442 -1.51 29.21 -11.55
CA ASP A 442 -2.21 28.47 -12.59
C ASP A 442 -1.32 27.35 -13.14
N GLU A 443 -1.90 26.18 -13.39
CA GLU A 443 -1.20 25.14 -14.14
C GLU A 443 -1.13 25.50 -15.62
N LYS A 444 0.03 25.25 -16.23
CA LYS A 444 0.24 25.56 -17.64
C LYS A 444 -0.42 24.49 -18.50
N ALA A 445 -1.65 24.77 -18.93
CA ALA A 445 -2.40 23.87 -19.79
C ALA A 445 -1.73 23.61 -21.15
N GLY A 446 -1.94 22.41 -21.68
CA GLY A 446 -1.40 21.92 -22.95
C GLY A 446 -0.32 20.85 -22.78
N SER A 447 0.31 20.48 -23.89
CA SER A 447 1.35 19.45 -23.91
C SER A 447 2.64 19.94 -23.23
N LYS A 448 3.24 19.08 -22.40
CA LYS A 448 4.64 19.17 -22.01
C LYS A 448 5.53 18.89 -23.23
N THR A 449 6.74 19.42 -23.22
CA THR A 449 7.76 19.24 -24.26
C THR A 449 8.67 18.07 -23.92
N LEU A 450 9.33 17.48 -24.92
CA LEU A 450 10.29 16.40 -24.68
C LEU A 450 11.38 16.84 -23.70
N ASP A 451 11.92 18.06 -23.84
CA ASP A 451 12.94 18.59 -22.92
C ASP A 451 12.48 18.61 -21.45
N GLU A 452 11.18 18.76 -21.17
CA GLU A 452 10.63 18.77 -19.80
C GLU A 452 10.56 17.36 -19.19
N VAL A 453 10.54 16.30 -20.00
CA VAL A 453 10.29 14.92 -19.55
C VAL A 453 11.29 13.89 -20.07
N HIS A 454 12.33 14.32 -20.79
CA HIS A 454 13.31 13.46 -21.46
C HIS A 454 13.97 12.52 -20.45
N ASP A 455 14.48 13.06 -19.35
CA ASP A 455 15.19 12.28 -18.32
C ASP A 455 14.28 11.21 -17.69
N ALA A 456 13.00 11.52 -17.46
CA ALA A 456 12.04 10.57 -16.90
C ALA A 456 11.76 9.41 -17.88
N ILE A 457 11.50 9.73 -19.15
CA ILE A 457 11.27 8.71 -20.20
C ILE A 457 12.53 7.86 -20.41
N ALA A 458 13.70 8.51 -20.46
CA ALA A 458 14.98 7.84 -20.62
C ALA A 458 15.28 6.88 -19.44
N ALA A 459 14.96 7.30 -18.20
CA ALA A 459 15.13 6.47 -17.01
C ALA A 459 14.22 5.23 -17.07
N THR A 460 12.92 5.40 -17.35
CA THR A 460 11.97 4.28 -17.48
C THR A 460 12.41 3.30 -18.58
N LEU A 461 12.69 3.79 -19.79
CA LEU A 461 13.12 2.92 -20.90
C LEU A 461 14.48 2.25 -20.63
N THR A 462 15.37 2.92 -19.90
CA THR A 462 16.65 2.31 -19.49
C THR A 462 16.42 1.19 -18.49
N ALA A 463 15.52 1.37 -17.52
CA ALA A 463 15.13 0.31 -16.59
C ALA A 463 14.52 -0.89 -17.34
N ASP A 464 13.59 -0.65 -18.27
CA ASP A 464 12.99 -1.70 -19.11
C ASP A 464 14.07 -2.47 -19.89
N LYS A 465 15.02 -1.76 -20.50
CA LYS A 465 16.12 -2.42 -21.24
C LYS A 465 17.05 -3.22 -20.33
N LYS A 466 17.30 -2.77 -19.09
CA LYS A 466 18.08 -3.55 -18.11
C LYS A 466 17.34 -4.84 -17.75
N ASP A 467 16.02 -4.77 -17.59
CA ASP A 467 15.18 -5.92 -17.29
C ASP A 467 15.11 -6.90 -18.45
N GLU A 468 15.01 -6.42 -19.69
CA GLU A 468 15.11 -7.26 -20.89
C GLU A 468 16.44 -8.03 -20.95
N VAL A 469 17.56 -7.34 -20.74
CA VAL A 469 18.89 -7.97 -20.73
C VAL A 469 19.00 -8.99 -19.59
N TRP A 470 18.54 -8.64 -18.39
CA TRP A 470 18.58 -9.52 -17.23
C TRP A 470 17.73 -10.78 -17.41
N ASN A 471 16.51 -10.62 -17.93
CA ASN A 471 15.59 -11.72 -18.20
C ASN A 471 16.15 -12.66 -19.28
N ALA A 472 16.73 -12.11 -20.35
CA ALA A 472 17.36 -12.91 -21.39
C ALA A 472 18.56 -13.73 -20.87
N LEU A 473 19.41 -13.13 -20.02
CA LEU A 473 20.52 -13.83 -19.37
C LEU A 473 20.02 -14.95 -18.45
N THR A 474 18.99 -14.67 -17.65
CA THR A 474 18.39 -15.64 -16.74
C THR A 474 17.78 -16.82 -17.50
N GLU A 475 17.06 -16.55 -18.59
CA GLU A 475 16.53 -17.60 -19.47
C GLU A 475 17.65 -18.42 -20.13
N GLU A 476 18.76 -17.78 -20.54
CA GLU A 476 19.93 -18.49 -21.06
C GLU A 476 20.51 -19.44 -20.01
N TRP A 477 20.69 -18.98 -18.76
CA TRP A 477 21.27 -19.78 -17.68
C TRP A 477 20.38 -20.95 -17.26
N LEU A 478 19.06 -20.73 -17.19
CA LEU A 478 18.09 -21.80 -16.92
C LEU A 478 18.15 -22.91 -17.99
N ASN A 479 18.47 -22.54 -19.24
CA ASN A 479 18.47 -23.44 -20.39
C ASN A 479 19.88 -23.92 -20.82
N ASP A 480 20.95 -23.58 -20.09
CA ASP A 480 22.33 -23.92 -20.45
C ASP A 480 22.68 -25.41 -20.27
N GLY A 481 21.77 -26.18 -19.67
CA GLY A 481 21.89 -27.60 -19.40
C GLY A 481 22.53 -27.95 -18.06
N SER A 482 22.81 -26.96 -17.20
CA SER A 482 23.34 -27.17 -15.84
C SER A 482 22.27 -27.62 -14.84
N VAL A 483 20.99 -27.34 -15.11
CA VAL A 483 19.86 -27.65 -14.23
C VAL A 483 19.32 -29.07 -14.47
N GLU A 484 19.22 -29.86 -13.40
CA GLU A 484 18.55 -31.17 -13.38
C GLU A 484 17.38 -31.11 -12.39
N LEU A 485 16.16 -31.32 -12.88
CA LEU A 485 14.94 -31.38 -12.07
C LEU A 485 14.50 -32.83 -11.82
N MET A 486 14.12 -33.13 -10.58
CA MET A 486 13.60 -34.43 -10.16
C MET A 486 12.08 -34.37 -10.06
N THR A 487 11.39 -34.27 -11.21
CA THR A 487 9.92 -34.08 -11.28
C THR A 487 9.13 -35.04 -10.42
N GLU A 488 9.46 -36.34 -10.45
CA GLU A 488 8.74 -37.35 -9.65
C GLU A 488 8.86 -37.16 -8.12
N VAL A 489 9.83 -36.37 -7.64
CA VAL A 489 10.00 -36.06 -6.21
C VAL A 489 8.96 -35.03 -5.78
N TYR A 490 8.90 -33.87 -6.42
CA TYR A 490 7.99 -32.79 -6.00
C TYR A 490 6.53 -33.03 -6.41
N ARG A 491 6.28 -33.89 -7.41
CA ARG A 491 4.91 -34.31 -7.79
C ARG A 491 4.15 -35.05 -6.69
N GLN A 492 4.80 -35.39 -5.57
CA GLN A 492 4.16 -36.03 -4.42
C GLN A 492 3.42 -35.02 -3.52
N LEU A 493 3.71 -33.72 -3.64
CA LEU A 493 3.05 -32.68 -2.86
C LEU A 493 1.58 -32.52 -3.26
N GLY A 494 0.71 -32.27 -2.29
CA GLY A 494 -0.72 -31.98 -2.53
C GLY A 494 -1.57 -33.17 -3.02
N LYS A 495 -1.07 -34.40 -2.94
CA LYS A 495 -1.78 -35.63 -3.36
C LYS A 495 -2.52 -36.35 -2.24
#